data_AF-A0A2G9PWH4-F1
#
_entry.id   AF-A0A2G9PWH4-F1
#
_cell.length_a   1.000
_cell.length_b   1.000
_cell.length_c   1.000
_cell.angle_alpha   90.00
_cell.angle_beta   90.00
_cell.angle_gamma   90.00
#
_symmetry.space_group_name_H-M   'P 1'
#
loop_
_entity.id
_entity.type
_entity.pdbx_description
1 polymer ?
#
loop_
_entity_poly.entity_id
_entity_poly.type
_entity_poly.pdbx_seq_one_letter_code
_entity_poly.pdbx_strand_id
1 'polypeptide(L)'
;MYFSQKFEPSSGKVIHGAGQSSEQFKKYWESVEDYKPAIYMVYNRINDVKEKLSKKINEAKKISTELILQIGLNLKIKELGDQCKQVADGKYNEEILELIKEIKEYKNPVFLRIGYEFNNPTHNYYPNDFVSAWKHIVDLFREEKCNNVAFVWCACTAFDSRLKSIIKIMEYYPGDEYVDWFGNDLFGVKHFRDNEDVVTEDFIREAEKHKKPLMIGESSPAKIGVDKGKESWDEWFKPYFKWIETHQAVKAFCYINWDWEKDWKQPEWLNGRIEENEEVKKRYVKELSNKKYLHLKDIDKLLE
;
A
#
# COMPACT_ATOMS: atom_id res chain seq x y z
N MET A 1 15.97 11.01 6.31
CA MET A 1 16.74 9.91 5.68
C MET A 1 16.35 9.82 4.22
N TYR A 2 17.28 9.50 3.31
CA TYR A 2 17.03 9.25 1.89
C TYR A 2 17.84 8.02 1.46
N PHE A 3 17.22 7.07 0.78
CA PHE A 3 17.79 5.76 0.47
C PHE A 3 18.11 5.55 -1.02
N SER A 4 17.82 6.54 -1.87
CA SER A 4 18.03 6.50 -3.31
C SER A 4 17.28 5.33 -3.98
N GLN A 5 16.09 4.98 -3.48
CA GLN A 5 15.24 3.97 -4.09
C GLN A 5 14.28 4.58 -5.13
N LYS A 6 13.72 3.72 -5.97
CA LYS A 6 12.85 4.11 -7.08
C LYS A 6 11.59 4.84 -6.57
N PHE A 7 11.31 6.02 -7.11
CA PHE A 7 10.20 6.90 -6.71
C PHE A 7 10.24 7.33 -5.23
N GLU A 8 11.40 7.24 -4.57
CA GLU A 8 11.56 7.74 -3.22
C GLU A 8 11.55 9.28 -3.21
N PRO A 9 10.64 9.92 -2.45
CA PRO A 9 10.65 11.36 -2.34
C PRO A 9 11.86 11.85 -1.55
N SER A 10 12.21 13.12 -1.72
CA SER A 10 13.27 13.76 -0.93
C SER A 10 13.11 13.58 0.59
N SER A 11 14.22 13.66 1.32
CA SER A 11 14.23 13.45 2.78
C SER A 11 13.20 14.33 3.49
N GLY A 12 12.46 13.74 4.44
CA GLY A 12 11.41 14.42 5.20
C GLY A 12 10.07 14.60 4.48
N LYS A 13 9.93 14.07 3.25
CA LYS A 13 8.66 14.06 2.51
C LYS A 13 7.94 12.71 2.57
N VAL A 14 6.62 12.76 2.53
CA VAL A 14 5.72 11.59 2.53
C VAL A 14 4.65 11.75 1.46
N ILE A 15 4.53 10.78 0.56
CA ILE A 15 3.52 10.78 -0.50
C ILE A 15 2.14 10.47 0.10
N HIS A 16 1.16 11.33 -0.20
CA HIS A 16 -0.23 11.14 0.20
C HIS A 16 -0.95 10.24 -0.82
N GLY A 17 -1.50 9.12 -0.35
CA GLY A 17 -2.32 8.19 -1.12
C GLY A 17 -3.67 7.88 -0.48
N ALA A 18 -4.61 7.40 -1.31
CA ALA A 18 -5.89 6.91 -0.83
C ALA A 18 -6.51 5.83 -1.76
N GLY A 19 -7.60 5.22 -1.32
CA GLY A 19 -8.29 4.18 -2.06
C GLY A 19 -9.40 3.50 -1.25
N GLN A 20 -9.87 2.31 -1.59
CA GLN A 20 -9.45 1.45 -2.72
C GLN A 20 -10.57 1.18 -3.74
N SER A 21 -11.69 1.90 -3.63
CA SER A 21 -12.82 1.85 -4.57
C SER A 21 -12.89 3.15 -5.35
N SER A 22 -13.23 3.07 -6.63
CA SER A 22 -13.36 4.26 -7.50
C SER A 22 -14.39 5.25 -6.96
N GLU A 23 -15.53 4.76 -6.44
CA GLU A 23 -16.57 5.62 -5.90
C GLU A 23 -16.09 6.33 -4.62
N GLN A 24 -15.55 5.55 -3.69
CA GLN A 24 -15.12 6.08 -2.39
C GLN A 24 -13.88 6.96 -2.51
N PHE A 25 -12.97 6.65 -3.44
CA PHE A 25 -11.83 7.49 -3.75
C PHE A 25 -12.25 8.84 -4.32
N LYS A 26 -13.32 8.92 -5.13
CA LYS A 26 -13.86 10.21 -5.60
C LYS A 26 -14.43 11.03 -4.44
N LYS A 27 -15.15 10.40 -3.51
CA LYS A 27 -15.66 11.10 -2.30
C LYS A 27 -14.52 11.64 -1.46
N TYR A 28 -13.49 10.81 -1.23
CA TYR A 28 -12.25 11.22 -0.57
C TYR A 28 -11.53 12.35 -1.32
N TRP A 29 -11.42 12.23 -2.64
CA TRP A 29 -10.78 13.22 -3.50
C TRP A 29 -11.42 14.59 -3.32
N GLU A 30 -12.75 14.68 -3.30
CA GLU A 30 -13.45 15.95 -3.05
C GLU A 30 -13.30 16.43 -1.61
N SER A 31 -13.26 15.52 -0.63
CA SER A 31 -13.21 15.89 0.78
C SER A 31 -11.88 16.49 1.24
N VAL A 32 -10.78 16.20 0.53
CA VAL A 32 -9.43 16.72 0.86
C VAL A 32 -9.07 18.03 0.16
N GLU A 33 -10.03 18.72 -0.45
CA GLU A 33 -9.87 20.09 -0.98
C GLU A 33 -8.65 20.20 -1.93
N ASP A 34 -7.66 21.05 -1.63
CA ASP A 34 -6.46 21.30 -2.45
C ASP A 34 -5.35 20.24 -2.27
N TYR A 35 -5.58 19.22 -1.44
CA TYR A 35 -4.59 18.21 -1.04
C TYR A 35 -4.87 16.84 -1.68
N LYS A 36 -5.24 16.86 -2.96
CA LYS A 36 -5.61 15.65 -3.73
C LYS A 36 -4.51 14.58 -3.62
N PRO A 37 -4.85 13.31 -3.33
CA PRO A 37 -3.86 12.24 -3.20
C PRO A 37 -3.09 12.04 -4.50
N ALA A 38 -1.78 11.82 -4.41
CA ALA A 38 -0.93 11.46 -5.54
C ALA A 38 -1.07 9.97 -5.90
N ILE A 39 -1.28 9.11 -4.90
CA ILE A 39 -1.44 7.66 -5.08
C ILE A 39 -2.92 7.27 -5.04
N TYR A 40 -3.34 6.45 -6.00
CA TYR A 40 -4.62 5.73 -5.96
C TYR A 40 -4.39 4.21 -5.85
N MET A 41 -4.99 3.58 -4.83
CA MET A 41 -4.90 2.14 -4.62
C MET A 41 -5.90 1.39 -5.50
N VAL A 42 -5.40 0.40 -6.24
CA VAL A 42 -6.21 -0.56 -7.00
C VAL A 42 -5.71 -1.98 -6.74
N TYR A 43 -6.62 -2.96 -6.79
CA TYR A 43 -6.28 -4.35 -6.48
C TYR A 43 -6.64 -5.24 -7.65
N ASN A 44 -5.75 -6.16 -8.01
CA ASN A 44 -6.03 -7.16 -9.03
C ASN A 44 -5.52 -8.52 -8.57
N ARG A 45 -6.23 -9.57 -8.92
CA ARG A 45 -5.70 -10.93 -8.78
C ARG A 45 -4.87 -11.27 -10.01
N ILE A 46 -3.87 -12.12 -9.85
CA ILE A 46 -2.98 -12.47 -10.95
C ILE A 46 -3.71 -13.17 -12.10
N ASN A 47 -4.72 -13.99 -11.82
CA ASN A 47 -5.44 -14.78 -12.83
C ASN A 47 -6.55 -14.01 -13.58
N ASP A 48 -6.68 -12.71 -13.34
CA ASP A 48 -7.69 -11.86 -13.97
C ASP A 48 -7.11 -10.47 -14.33
N VAL A 49 -5.81 -10.41 -14.64
CA VAL A 49 -5.15 -9.19 -15.13
C VAL A 49 -5.69 -8.82 -16.49
N LYS A 50 -5.65 -9.76 -17.45
CA LYS A 50 -6.13 -9.54 -18.83
C LYS A 50 -7.58 -9.05 -18.88
N GLU A 51 -8.41 -9.52 -17.95
CA GLU A 51 -9.82 -9.19 -17.91
C GLU A 51 -10.12 -7.84 -17.24
N LYS A 52 -9.40 -7.47 -16.18
CA LYS A 52 -9.86 -6.44 -15.24
C LYS A 52 -8.92 -5.25 -15.08
N LEU A 53 -7.62 -5.41 -15.34
CA LEU A 53 -6.66 -4.36 -15.01
C LEU A 53 -6.88 -3.10 -15.85
N SER A 54 -7.02 -3.25 -17.16
CA SER A 54 -7.24 -2.14 -18.10
C SER A 54 -8.47 -1.30 -17.72
N LYS A 55 -9.55 -1.95 -17.29
CA LYS A 55 -10.75 -1.27 -16.78
C LYS A 55 -10.45 -0.42 -15.55
N LYS A 56 -9.70 -0.95 -14.57
CA LYS A 56 -9.31 -0.22 -13.36
C LYS A 56 -8.40 0.97 -13.67
N ILE A 57 -7.44 0.80 -14.57
CA ILE A 57 -6.57 1.89 -15.05
C ILE A 57 -7.40 2.97 -15.73
N ASN A 58 -8.35 2.60 -16.58
CA ASN A 58 -9.24 3.55 -17.25
C ASN A 58 -10.17 4.27 -16.27
N GLU A 59 -10.63 3.61 -15.21
CA GLU A 59 -11.40 4.25 -14.14
C GLU A 59 -10.55 5.25 -13.35
N ALA A 60 -9.27 4.95 -13.08
CA ALA A 60 -8.34 5.89 -12.47
C ALA A 60 -8.10 7.11 -13.37
N LYS A 61 -7.86 6.89 -14.67
CA LYS A 61 -7.65 7.97 -15.65
C LYS A 61 -8.84 8.92 -15.80
N LYS A 62 -10.07 8.45 -15.52
CA LYS A 62 -11.27 9.31 -15.48
C LYS A 62 -11.27 10.29 -14.29
N ILE A 63 -10.48 10.03 -13.26
CA ILE A 63 -10.34 10.88 -12.07
C ILE A 63 -9.18 11.85 -12.29
N SER A 64 -8.00 11.31 -12.62
CA SER A 64 -6.87 12.09 -13.11
C SER A 64 -5.94 11.19 -13.92
N THR A 65 -5.37 11.76 -14.98
CA THR A 65 -4.35 11.12 -15.80
C THR A 65 -2.96 11.16 -15.18
N GLU A 66 -2.77 11.87 -14.07
CA GLU A 66 -1.48 12.08 -13.41
C GLU A 66 -1.27 11.17 -12.20
N LEU A 67 -2.26 10.35 -11.82
CA LEU A 67 -2.16 9.49 -10.65
C LEU A 67 -0.93 8.55 -10.70
N ILE A 68 -0.37 8.28 -9.53
CA ILE A 68 0.49 7.12 -9.29
C ILE A 68 -0.43 5.96 -8.90
N LEU A 69 -0.32 4.82 -9.57
CA LEU A 69 -1.09 3.65 -9.16
C LEU A 69 -0.31 2.84 -8.13
N GLN A 70 -0.94 2.55 -7.00
CA GLN A 70 -0.50 1.46 -6.14
C GLN A 70 -1.36 0.23 -6.45
N ILE A 71 -0.76 -0.77 -7.09
CA ILE A 71 -1.44 -1.99 -7.53
C ILE A 71 -1.16 -3.10 -6.51
N GLY A 72 -2.17 -3.50 -5.75
CA GLY A 72 -2.14 -4.72 -4.94
C GLY A 72 -2.36 -5.95 -5.82
N LEU A 73 -1.29 -6.66 -6.17
CA LEU A 73 -1.36 -7.88 -6.97
C LEU A 73 -1.53 -9.08 -6.06
N ASN A 74 -2.74 -9.61 -5.97
CA ASN A 74 -3.04 -10.77 -5.16
C ASN A 74 -2.64 -12.06 -5.93
N LEU A 75 -1.73 -12.86 -5.38
CA LEU A 75 -1.33 -14.15 -5.94
C LEU A 75 -2.30 -15.28 -5.54
N LYS A 76 -3.27 -14.98 -4.68
CA LYS A 76 -4.28 -15.92 -4.21
C LYS A 76 -5.30 -16.19 -5.31
N ILE A 77 -5.28 -17.40 -5.83
CA ILE A 77 -6.20 -17.89 -6.85
C ILE A 77 -7.26 -18.81 -6.21
N LYS A 78 -8.37 -19.08 -6.92
CA LYS A 78 -9.41 -20.02 -6.44
C LYS A 78 -9.05 -21.48 -6.69
N GLU A 79 -7.99 -21.74 -7.45
CA GLU A 79 -7.55 -23.09 -7.80
C GLU A 79 -6.80 -23.76 -6.64
N LEU A 80 -6.85 -25.09 -6.62
CA LEU A 80 -6.13 -25.94 -5.67
C LEU A 80 -4.62 -25.90 -5.90
N GLY A 81 -3.84 -26.15 -4.85
CA GLY A 81 -2.37 -26.28 -4.89
C GLY A 81 -1.63 -25.03 -4.40
N ASP A 82 -0.30 -25.14 -4.34
CA ASP A 82 0.57 -24.01 -4.01
C ASP A 82 0.58 -23.01 -5.17
N GLN A 83 0.10 -21.81 -4.88
CA GLN A 83 -0.21 -20.79 -5.87
C GLN A 83 1.05 -20.00 -6.21
N CYS A 84 1.91 -19.76 -5.22
CA CYS A 84 3.22 -19.15 -5.45
C CYS A 84 4.09 -20.09 -6.30
N LYS A 85 4.06 -21.40 -6.03
CA LYS A 85 4.78 -22.36 -6.87
C LYS A 85 4.31 -22.33 -8.32
N GLN A 86 3.00 -22.29 -8.56
CA GLN A 86 2.46 -22.21 -9.93
C GLN A 86 2.89 -20.93 -10.66
N VAL A 87 2.96 -19.80 -9.95
CA VAL A 87 3.49 -18.55 -10.50
C VAL A 87 4.97 -18.68 -10.84
N ALA A 88 5.77 -19.24 -9.93
CA ALA A 88 7.21 -19.46 -10.14
C ALA A 88 7.49 -20.44 -11.30
N ASP A 89 6.63 -21.45 -11.49
CA ASP A 89 6.72 -22.41 -12.59
C ASP A 89 6.20 -21.82 -13.93
N GLY A 90 5.78 -20.55 -13.94
CA GLY A 90 5.43 -19.81 -15.15
C GLY A 90 3.99 -19.98 -15.64
N LYS A 91 3.11 -20.63 -14.87
CA LYS A 91 1.70 -20.86 -15.26
C LYS A 91 0.93 -19.58 -15.56
N TYR A 92 1.33 -18.46 -14.94
CA TYR A 92 0.67 -17.15 -15.09
C TYR A 92 1.49 -16.15 -15.92
N ASN A 93 2.47 -16.60 -16.70
CA ASN A 93 3.33 -15.71 -17.49
C ASN A 93 2.54 -14.80 -18.42
N GLU A 94 1.49 -15.29 -19.07
CA GLU A 94 0.70 -14.44 -19.95
C GLU A 94 -0.06 -13.33 -19.21
N GLU A 95 -0.52 -13.59 -17.98
CA GLU A 95 -1.14 -12.56 -17.14
C GLU A 95 -0.11 -11.54 -16.65
N ILE A 96 1.10 -12.02 -16.30
CA ILE A 96 2.22 -11.15 -15.88
C ILE A 96 2.68 -10.28 -17.05
N LEU A 97 2.78 -10.81 -18.26
CA LEU A 97 3.15 -10.05 -19.46
C LEU A 97 2.08 -9.00 -19.81
N GLU A 98 0.79 -9.30 -19.64
CA GLU A 98 -0.26 -8.29 -19.80
C GLU A 98 -0.19 -7.22 -18.71
N LEU A 99 0.09 -7.59 -17.46
CA LEU A 99 0.31 -6.65 -16.36
C LEU A 99 1.46 -5.68 -16.71
N ILE A 100 2.57 -6.21 -17.20
CA ILE A 100 3.74 -5.44 -17.61
C ILE A 100 3.38 -4.47 -18.75
N LYS A 101 2.67 -4.95 -19.77
CA LYS A 101 2.23 -4.14 -20.90
C LYS A 101 1.35 -2.97 -20.45
N GLU A 102 0.31 -3.24 -19.67
CA GLU A 102 -0.62 -2.24 -19.14
C GLU A 102 0.11 -1.19 -18.28
N ILE A 103 1.08 -1.62 -17.45
CA ILE A 103 1.90 -0.69 -16.66
C ILE A 103 2.79 0.16 -17.56
N LYS A 104 3.46 -0.41 -18.57
CA LYS A 104 4.27 0.37 -19.53
C LYS A 104 3.44 1.40 -20.28
N GLU A 105 2.24 1.03 -20.70
CA GLU A 105 1.28 1.91 -21.38
C GLU A 105 0.70 3.00 -20.46
N TYR A 106 0.69 2.76 -19.14
CA TYR A 106 0.25 3.76 -18.15
C TYR A 106 1.22 4.95 -18.03
N LYS A 107 2.52 4.74 -18.29
CA LYS A 107 3.62 5.72 -18.29
C LYS A 107 3.95 6.38 -16.94
N ASN A 108 2.97 6.69 -16.11
CA ASN A 108 3.21 7.24 -14.77
C ASN A 108 3.86 6.19 -13.86
N PRO A 109 4.45 6.60 -12.72
CA PRO A 109 4.93 5.68 -11.70
C PRO A 109 3.84 4.72 -11.22
N VAL A 110 4.26 3.50 -10.95
CA VAL A 110 3.44 2.44 -10.35
C VAL A 110 4.17 1.84 -9.16
N PHE A 111 3.49 1.72 -8.03
CA PHE A 111 3.91 0.90 -6.90
C PHE A 111 3.21 -0.46 -6.99
N LEU A 112 3.94 -1.53 -7.31
CA LEU A 112 3.38 -2.86 -7.41
C LEU A 112 3.62 -3.63 -6.10
N ARG A 113 2.54 -3.86 -5.36
CA ARG A 113 2.52 -4.68 -4.14
C ARG A 113 2.23 -6.14 -4.48
N ILE A 114 3.27 -6.89 -4.82
CA ILE A 114 3.17 -8.30 -5.22
C ILE A 114 2.85 -9.15 -3.99
N GLY A 115 1.78 -9.94 -4.06
CA GLY A 115 1.39 -10.86 -2.99
C GLY A 115 1.25 -10.19 -1.63
N TYR A 116 0.67 -8.99 -1.61
CA TYR A 116 0.52 -8.17 -0.41
C TYR A 116 -0.06 -8.92 0.80
N GLU A 117 0.30 -8.46 2.00
CA GLU A 117 0.09 -9.18 3.24
C GLU A 117 0.61 -10.62 3.14
N PHE A 118 1.83 -10.80 2.64
CA PHE A 118 2.36 -12.14 2.36
C PHE A 118 2.42 -13.04 3.59
N ASN A 119 2.49 -12.43 4.78
CA ASN A 119 2.51 -13.10 6.07
C ASN A 119 1.09 -13.39 6.62
N ASN A 120 0.03 -13.11 5.86
CA ASN A 120 -1.34 -13.50 6.20
C ASN A 120 -1.48 -15.02 6.04
N PRO A 121 -1.74 -15.79 7.12
CA PRO A 121 -1.83 -17.24 7.05
C PRO A 121 -3.00 -17.70 6.17
N THR A 122 -4.02 -16.87 5.95
CA THR A 122 -5.16 -17.21 5.08
C THR A 122 -4.83 -17.11 3.58
N HIS A 123 -3.68 -16.54 3.23
CA HIS A 123 -3.18 -16.50 1.85
C HIS A 123 -2.53 -17.82 1.44
N ASN A 124 -2.10 -18.67 2.40
CA ASN A 124 -1.39 -19.92 2.14
C ASN A 124 -0.12 -19.73 1.28
N TYR A 125 0.61 -18.64 1.47
CA TYR A 125 1.91 -18.43 0.83
C TYR A 125 3.01 -19.09 1.67
N TYR A 126 3.79 -19.97 1.05
CA TYR A 126 4.96 -20.60 1.68
C TYR A 126 6.20 -19.77 1.35
N PRO A 127 7.12 -19.51 2.31
CA PRO A 127 8.21 -18.55 2.12
C PRO A 127 9.06 -18.81 0.87
N ASN A 128 9.52 -20.05 0.66
CA ASN A 128 10.38 -20.40 -0.48
C ASN A 128 9.67 -20.22 -1.83
N ASP A 129 8.42 -20.67 -1.93
CA ASP A 129 7.64 -20.55 -3.15
C ASP A 129 7.24 -19.09 -3.41
N PHE A 130 6.93 -18.33 -2.36
CA PHE A 130 6.68 -16.89 -2.45
C PHE A 130 7.91 -16.13 -2.96
N VAL A 131 9.10 -16.40 -2.41
CA VAL A 131 10.35 -15.79 -2.87
C VAL A 131 10.61 -16.14 -4.33
N SER A 132 10.37 -17.40 -4.73
CA SER A 132 10.53 -17.84 -6.12
C SER A 132 9.55 -17.14 -7.06
N ALA A 133 8.27 -17.04 -6.67
CA ALA A 133 7.25 -16.33 -7.43
C ALA A 133 7.55 -14.83 -7.58
N TRP A 134 7.97 -14.19 -6.48
CA TRP A 134 8.37 -12.79 -6.46
C TRP A 134 9.50 -12.53 -7.46
N LYS A 135 10.59 -13.31 -7.37
CA LYS A 135 11.74 -13.16 -8.25
C LYS A 135 11.35 -13.36 -9.70
N HIS A 136 10.58 -14.41 -9.99
CA HIS A 136 10.08 -14.70 -11.34
C HIS A 136 9.28 -13.53 -11.93
N ILE A 137 8.35 -12.93 -11.17
CA ILE A 137 7.60 -11.76 -11.62
C ILE A 137 8.55 -10.59 -11.89
N VAL A 138 9.42 -10.24 -10.93
CA VAL A 138 10.35 -9.10 -11.08
C VAL A 138 11.31 -9.28 -12.26
N ASP A 139 11.79 -10.50 -12.49
CA ASP A 139 12.68 -10.80 -13.60
C ASP A 139 11.98 -10.63 -14.96
N LEU A 140 10.71 -11.06 -15.10
CA LEU A 140 9.90 -10.76 -16.29
C LEU A 140 9.72 -9.24 -16.52
N PHE A 141 9.48 -8.46 -15.46
CA PHE A 141 9.41 -6.99 -15.57
C PHE A 141 10.72 -6.37 -16.08
N ARG A 142 11.87 -6.92 -15.64
CA ARG A 142 13.20 -6.47 -16.08
C ARG A 142 13.50 -6.86 -17.52
N GLU A 143 13.18 -8.10 -17.90
CA GLU A 143 13.32 -8.61 -19.28
C GLU A 143 12.52 -7.73 -20.26
N GLU A 144 11.30 -7.36 -19.88
CA GLU A 144 10.42 -6.47 -20.64
C GLU A 144 10.77 -4.97 -20.52
N LYS A 145 11.82 -4.64 -19.76
CA LYS A 145 12.33 -3.27 -19.54
C LYS A 145 11.24 -2.30 -19.04
N CYS A 146 10.38 -2.79 -18.15
CA CYS A 146 9.33 -2.00 -17.53
C CYS A 146 9.92 -1.12 -16.41
N ASN A 147 10.31 0.09 -16.77
CA ASN A 147 11.05 0.98 -15.88
C ASN A 147 10.16 1.93 -15.06
N ASN A 148 8.85 1.97 -15.27
CA ASN A 148 7.94 2.84 -14.51
C ASN A 148 7.26 2.14 -13.31
N VAL A 149 7.84 1.05 -12.78
CA VAL A 149 7.32 0.32 -11.61
C VAL A 149 8.32 0.20 -10.48
N ALA A 150 7.91 0.42 -9.24
CA ALA A 150 8.65 0.07 -8.02
C ALA A 150 7.97 -1.10 -7.32
N PHE A 151 8.75 -2.09 -6.88
CA PHE A 151 8.24 -3.30 -6.21
C PHE A 151 8.18 -3.11 -4.70
N VAL A 152 6.99 -3.27 -4.13
CA VAL A 152 6.69 -3.00 -2.72
C VAL A 152 6.44 -4.31 -1.96
N TRP A 153 7.41 -4.73 -1.14
CA TRP A 153 7.34 -5.96 -0.34
C TRP A 153 6.53 -5.71 0.93
N CYS A 154 5.23 -6.03 0.85
CA CYS A 154 4.24 -5.57 1.83
C CYS A 154 3.79 -6.67 2.79
N ALA A 155 4.16 -6.51 4.07
CA ALA A 155 3.63 -7.30 5.17
C ALA A 155 2.40 -6.61 5.79
N CYS A 156 1.73 -7.32 6.70
CA CYS A 156 0.85 -6.72 7.69
C CYS A 156 1.30 -7.19 9.07
N THR A 157 1.88 -6.27 9.85
CA THR A 157 2.36 -6.57 11.21
C THR A 157 1.21 -6.79 12.21
N ALA A 158 -0.04 -6.61 11.77
CA ALA A 158 -1.24 -6.70 12.59
C ALA A 158 -1.70 -8.11 12.98
N PHE A 159 -1.29 -9.16 12.25
CA PHE A 159 -1.79 -10.53 12.41
C PHE A 159 -1.38 -11.18 13.75
N ASP A 160 -2.16 -12.15 14.22
CA ASP A 160 -2.04 -12.77 15.55
C ASP A 160 -0.66 -13.40 15.85
N SER A 161 -0.31 -13.34 17.14
CA SER A 161 0.90 -13.63 17.93
C SER A 161 1.80 -14.80 17.55
N ARG A 162 1.40 -15.71 16.66
CA ARG A 162 2.17 -16.91 16.30
C ARG A 162 3.11 -16.72 15.11
N LEU A 163 2.94 -15.64 14.34
CA LEU A 163 3.78 -15.26 13.19
C LEU A 163 4.39 -13.85 13.36
N LYS A 164 4.31 -13.30 14.58
CA LYS A 164 4.74 -11.96 14.96
C LYS A 164 6.22 -11.89 15.31
N SER A 165 7.10 -12.44 14.48
CA SER A 165 8.52 -12.12 14.63
C SER A 165 9.07 -11.62 13.32
N ILE A 166 9.94 -10.62 13.43
CA ILE A 166 10.64 -10.10 12.27
C ILE A 166 11.40 -11.22 11.55
N ILE A 167 11.93 -12.20 12.28
CA ILE A 167 12.58 -13.39 11.70
C ILE A 167 11.65 -14.13 10.74
N LYS A 168 10.38 -14.37 11.13
CA LYS A 168 9.39 -15.05 10.28
C LYS A 168 8.97 -14.23 9.09
N ILE A 169 8.84 -12.91 9.25
CA ILE A 169 8.55 -12.01 8.14
C ILE A 169 9.71 -12.04 7.11
N MET A 170 10.95 -12.02 7.59
CA MET A 170 12.15 -12.03 6.72
C MET A 170 12.38 -13.35 5.98
N GLU A 171 11.73 -14.47 6.37
CA GLU A 171 11.73 -15.72 5.57
C GLU A 171 11.15 -15.50 4.16
N TYR A 172 10.29 -14.49 3.98
CA TYR A 172 9.68 -14.13 2.70
C TYR A 172 10.50 -13.09 1.91
N TYR A 173 11.64 -12.64 2.43
CA TYR A 173 12.41 -11.54 1.83
C TYR A 173 13.22 -12.03 0.62
N PRO A 174 12.97 -11.52 -0.60
CA PRO A 174 13.63 -12.02 -1.80
C PRO A 174 15.05 -11.45 -2.01
N GLY A 175 15.45 -10.48 -1.19
CA GLY A 175 16.75 -9.79 -1.24
C GLY A 175 16.65 -8.37 -1.80
N ASP A 176 17.62 -7.52 -1.43
CA ASP A 176 17.64 -6.07 -1.71
C ASP A 176 17.52 -5.72 -3.19
N GLU A 177 18.05 -6.58 -4.07
CA GLU A 177 17.98 -6.35 -5.52
C GLU A 177 16.55 -6.44 -6.05
N TYR A 178 15.69 -7.23 -5.40
CA TYR A 178 14.33 -7.54 -5.86
C TYR A 178 13.24 -6.67 -5.22
N VAL A 179 13.61 -5.78 -4.29
CA VAL A 179 12.67 -4.96 -3.52
C VAL A 179 13.09 -3.50 -3.61
N ASP A 180 12.21 -2.63 -4.08
CA ASP A 180 12.44 -1.17 -4.05
C ASP A 180 11.97 -0.58 -2.71
N TRP A 181 10.85 -1.08 -2.18
CA TRP A 181 10.19 -0.56 -0.97
C TRP A 181 9.75 -1.66 -0.02
N PHE A 182 9.83 -1.39 1.28
CA PHE A 182 9.08 -2.14 2.26
C PHE A 182 7.65 -1.60 2.32
N GLY A 183 6.69 -2.48 2.56
CA GLY A 183 5.28 -2.12 2.76
C GLY A 183 4.77 -2.66 4.10
N ASN A 184 3.95 -1.89 4.80
CA ASN A 184 3.25 -2.38 5.98
C ASN A 184 1.80 -1.88 6.02
N ASP A 185 0.85 -2.77 6.25
CA ASP A 185 -0.56 -2.42 6.40
C ASP A 185 -0.92 -2.17 7.88
N LEU A 186 -1.43 -0.98 8.19
CA LEU A 186 -1.58 -0.46 9.55
C LEU A 186 -3.03 -0.04 9.86
N PHE A 187 -3.76 -0.90 10.57
CA PHE A 187 -5.17 -0.66 10.91
C PHE A 187 -5.44 -0.32 12.38
N GLY A 188 -4.78 -1.00 13.32
CA GLY A 188 -5.03 -0.85 14.74
C GLY A 188 -4.08 0.13 15.42
N VAL A 189 -4.56 0.85 16.44
CA VAL A 189 -3.76 1.82 17.21
C VAL A 189 -2.48 1.21 17.79
N LYS A 190 -2.51 -0.08 18.16
CA LYS A 190 -1.35 -0.80 18.68
C LYS A 190 -0.11 -0.74 17.78
N HIS A 191 -0.27 -0.56 16.47
CA HIS A 191 0.87 -0.55 15.54
C HIS A 191 1.70 0.74 15.61
N PHE A 192 1.09 1.84 16.05
CA PHE A 192 1.68 3.18 15.95
C PHE A 192 1.51 4.00 17.23
N ARG A 193 0.93 3.41 18.28
CA ARG A 193 0.78 4.03 19.59
C ARG A 193 1.78 3.41 20.57
N ASP A 194 2.54 4.29 21.23
CA ASP A 194 3.44 3.98 22.35
C ASP A 194 4.40 2.81 22.12
N ASN A 195 4.71 2.51 20.84
CA ASN A 195 5.53 1.38 20.39
C ASN A 195 5.06 0.03 20.97
N GLU A 196 3.74 -0.12 21.18
CA GLU A 196 3.15 -1.32 21.76
C GLU A 196 3.35 -2.56 20.86
N ASP A 197 3.50 -2.37 19.54
CA ASP A 197 3.79 -3.43 18.59
C ASP A 197 5.28 -3.47 18.20
N VAL A 198 6.05 -4.27 18.95
CA VAL A 198 7.49 -4.47 18.74
C VAL A 198 7.82 -4.92 17.31
N VAL A 199 6.93 -5.69 16.66
CA VAL A 199 7.17 -6.20 15.30
C VAL A 199 7.10 -5.08 14.28
N THR A 200 6.17 -4.14 14.45
CA THR A 200 6.07 -2.96 13.58
C THR A 200 7.34 -2.12 13.63
N GLU A 201 7.86 -1.93 14.84
CA GLU A 201 9.12 -1.20 15.08
C GLU A 201 10.35 -1.96 14.55
N ASP A 202 10.40 -3.30 14.74
CA ASP A 202 11.46 -4.14 14.16
C ASP A 202 11.41 -4.13 12.62
N PHE A 203 10.21 -4.12 12.03
CA PHE A 203 10.04 -4.10 10.60
C PHE A 203 10.56 -2.80 9.96
N ILE A 204 10.34 -1.66 10.61
CA ILE A 204 10.96 -0.39 10.18
C ILE A 204 12.47 -0.45 10.31
N ARG A 205 13.01 -0.97 11.42
CA ARG A 205 14.45 -1.13 11.59
C ARG A 205 15.07 -1.98 10.49
N GLU A 206 14.40 -3.06 10.07
CA GLU A 206 14.85 -3.85 8.92
C GLU A 206 14.77 -3.06 7.61
N ALA A 207 13.71 -2.28 7.37
CA ALA A 207 13.65 -1.39 6.20
C ALA A 207 14.85 -0.43 6.17
N GLU A 208 15.18 0.22 7.29
CA GLU A 208 16.34 1.11 7.40
C GLU A 208 17.68 0.39 7.18
N LYS A 209 17.84 -0.80 7.78
CA LYS A 209 19.03 -1.64 7.62
C LYS A 209 19.26 -2.08 6.17
N HIS A 210 18.19 -2.44 5.49
CA HIS A 210 18.18 -2.79 4.06
C HIS A 210 18.16 -1.55 3.14
N LYS A 211 18.20 -0.34 3.72
CA LYS A 211 18.16 0.95 3.02
C LYS A 211 16.97 1.05 2.06
N LYS A 212 15.79 0.72 2.55
CA LYS A 212 14.53 0.78 1.81
C LYS A 212 13.57 1.77 2.48
N PRO A 213 12.92 2.65 1.70
CA PRO A 213 11.80 3.41 2.20
C PRO A 213 10.62 2.48 2.51
N LEU A 214 9.77 2.93 3.44
CA LEU A 214 8.56 2.25 3.84
C LEU A 214 7.32 2.98 3.33
N MET A 215 6.42 2.22 2.72
CA MET A 215 5.07 2.62 2.40
C MET A 215 4.11 2.03 3.44
N ILE A 216 3.27 2.87 4.04
CA ILE A 216 2.07 2.38 4.72
C ILE A 216 1.07 2.01 3.62
N GLY A 217 1.03 0.72 3.31
CA GLY A 217 0.36 0.22 2.13
C GLY A 217 -1.16 0.38 2.23
N GLU A 218 -1.72 0.12 3.40
CA GLU A 218 -3.12 0.29 3.73
C GLU A 218 -3.22 0.86 5.14
N SER A 219 -4.18 1.74 5.35
CA SER A 219 -4.51 2.24 6.68
C SER A 219 -5.97 2.67 6.73
N SER A 220 -6.62 2.43 7.86
CA SER A 220 -8.00 2.85 8.12
C SER A 220 -8.25 2.79 9.62
N PRO A 221 -9.13 3.62 10.21
CA PRO A 221 -9.40 3.66 11.65
C PRO A 221 -10.20 2.44 12.15
N ALA A 222 -9.70 1.23 11.90
CA ALA A 222 -10.41 0.00 12.24
C ALA A 222 -10.72 -0.05 13.75
N LYS A 223 -11.99 -0.36 14.06
CA LYS A 223 -12.57 -0.42 15.42
C LYS A 223 -12.70 0.93 16.14
N ILE A 224 -12.23 2.04 15.56
CA ILE A 224 -12.37 3.39 16.10
C ILE A 224 -13.36 4.22 15.28
N GLY A 225 -13.28 4.09 13.96
CA GLY A 225 -14.07 4.83 12.99
C GLY A 225 -13.89 6.35 13.09
N VAL A 226 -14.81 7.09 12.45
CA VAL A 226 -14.84 8.56 12.44
C VAL A 226 -15.98 9.16 13.28
N ASP A 227 -16.97 8.35 13.64
CA ASP A 227 -18.29 8.83 14.12
C ASP A 227 -18.20 9.63 15.43
N LYS A 228 -17.17 9.40 16.25
CA LYS A 228 -16.97 10.12 17.52
C LYS A 228 -16.20 11.44 17.39
N GLY A 229 -15.95 11.91 16.16
CA GLY A 229 -15.35 13.22 15.91
C GLY A 229 -13.97 13.39 16.54
N LYS A 230 -13.85 14.31 17.50
CA LYS A 230 -12.59 14.59 18.19
C LYS A 230 -12.02 13.36 18.91
N GLU A 231 -12.86 12.50 19.48
CA GLU A 231 -12.39 11.28 20.16
C GLU A 231 -11.74 10.32 19.15
N SER A 232 -12.41 10.03 18.03
CA SER A 232 -11.85 9.25 16.92
C SER A 232 -10.53 9.84 16.42
N TRP A 233 -10.45 11.17 16.29
CA TRP A 233 -9.22 11.86 15.90
C TRP A 233 -8.08 11.64 16.89
N ASP A 234 -8.33 11.88 18.17
CA ASP A 234 -7.30 11.80 19.21
C ASP A 234 -6.86 10.35 19.45
N GLU A 235 -7.74 9.38 19.25
CA GLU A 235 -7.47 7.95 19.47
C GLU A 235 -6.70 7.30 18.32
N TRP A 236 -7.04 7.60 17.06
CA TRP A 236 -6.44 6.94 15.89
C TRP A 236 -5.59 7.86 15.02
N PHE A 237 -6.17 8.95 14.49
CA PHE A 237 -5.52 9.77 13.47
C PHE A 237 -4.30 10.54 14.00
N LYS A 238 -4.44 11.17 15.17
CA LYS A 238 -3.37 11.93 15.80
C LYS A 238 -2.13 11.06 16.10
N PRO A 239 -2.25 9.90 16.78
CA PRO A 239 -1.09 9.02 16.97
C PRO A 239 -0.55 8.45 15.66
N TYR A 240 -1.41 8.11 14.69
CA TYR A 240 -0.99 7.65 13.37
C TYR A 240 -0.08 8.66 12.64
N PHE A 241 -0.51 9.92 12.52
CA PHE A 241 0.30 10.95 11.86
C PHE A 241 1.53 11.36 12.66
N LYS A 242 1.45 11.30 14.00
CA LYS A 242 2.63 11.46 14.86
C LYS A 242 3.66 10.36 14.59
N TRP A 243 3.23 9.12 14.45
CA TRP A 243 4.11 7.99 14.17
C TRP A 243 4.75 8.07 12.78
N ILE A 244 4.00 8.53 11.76
CA ILE A 244 4.57 8.84 10.44
C ILE A 244 5.69 9.89 10.57
N GLU A 245 5.49 10.92 11.40
CA GLU A 245 6.47 11.99 11.58
C GLU A 245 7.74 11.52 12.31
N THR A 246 7.61 10.61 13.26
CA THR A 246 8.76 10.07 14.01
C THR A 246 9.60 9.10 13.19
N HIS A 247 9.01 8.42 12.20
CA HIS A 247 9.69 7.40 11.40
C HIS A 247 10.11 7.92 10.03
N GLN A 248 11.36 8.36 9.93
CA GLN A 248 11.92 8.97 8.71
C GLN A 248 12.00 8.03 7.50
N ALA A 249 11.92 6.72 7.74
CA ALA A 249 11.81 5.71 6.69
C ALA A 249 10.44 5.68 6.03
N VAL A 250 9.38 6.19 6.68
CA VAL A 250 8.04 6.29 6.08
C VAL A 250 8.06 7.37 5.01
N LYS A 251 7.78 6.97 3.78
CA LYS A 251 7.82 7.84 2.59
C LYS A 251 6.53 7.87 1.80
N ALA A 252 5.56 7.03 2.12
CA ALA A 252 4.23 7.07 1.55
C ALA A 252 3.21 6.50 2.55
N PHE A 253 1.98 6.98 2.49
CA PHE A 253 0.85 6.32 3.15
C PHE A 253 -0.36 6.28 2.24
N CYS A 254 -1.16 5.23 2.38
CA CYS A 254 -2.42 5.10 1.66
C CYS A 254 -3.60 4.91 2.64
N TYR A 255 -4.56 5.82 2.59
CA TYR A 255 -5.76 5.78 3.43
C TYR A 255 -6.94 5.10 2.72
N ILE A 256 -7.55 4.10 3.36
CA ILE A 256 -8.78 3.47 2.90
C ILE A 256 -9.97 4.26 3.44
N ASN A 257 -10.60 5.05 2.57
CA ASN A 257 -11.79 5.84 2.88
C ASN A 257 -13.04 5.00 2.64
N TRP A 258 -13.52 4.28 3.65
CA TRP A 258 -14.51 3.23 3.44
C TRP A 258 -15.45 3.10 4.64
N ASP A 259 -16.72 2.80 4.40
CA ASP A 259 -17.64 2.40 5.48
C ASP A 259 -17.63 0.87 5.51
N TRP A 260 -16.87 0.31 6.45
CA TRP A 260 -16.57 -1.13 6.46
C TRP A 260 -17.81 -1.97 6.80
N GLU A 261 -18.77 -1.40 7.51
CA GLU A 261 -20.07 -2.01 7.73
C GLU A 261 -20.85 -2.07 6.41
N LYS A 262 -21.02 -0.93 5.75
CA LYS A 262 -21.92 -0.81 4.60
C LYS A 262 -21.36 -1.45 3.33
N ASP A 263 -20.08 -1.26 3.01
CA ASP A 263 -19.55 -1.69 1.71
C ASP A 263 -18.68 -2.95 1.77
N TRP A 264 -18.31 -3.45 2.96
CA TRP A 264 -17.52 -4.68 3.09
C TRP A 264 -18.06 -5.70 4.13
N LYS A 265 -19.18 -5.40 4.79
CA LYS A 265 -19.84 -6.28 5.78
C LYS A 265 -18.91 -6.69 6.95
N GLN A 266 -18.02 -5.80 7.36
CA GLN A 266 -17.17 -5.91 8.53
C GLN A 266 -17.54 -4.80 9.54
N PRO A 267 -18.69 -4.92 10.21
CA PRO A 267 -19.20 -3.87 11.10
C PRO A 267 -18.23 -3.53 12.23
N GLU A 268 -17.39 -4.47 12.65
CA GLU A 268 -16.39 -4.25 13.69
C GLU A 268 -15.27 -3.29 13.27
N TRP A 269 -15.10 -3.03 11.97
CA TRP A 269 -14.12 -2.06 11.47
C TRP A 269 -14.67 -0.62 11.43
N LEU A 270 -15.98 -0.45 11.60
CA LEU A 270 -16.70 0.84 11.65
C LEU A 270 -16.56 1.69 10.38
N ASN A 271 -16.97 2.94 10.44
CA ASN A 271 -16.90 3.89 9.34
C ASN A 271 -15.55 4.63 9.31
N GLY A 272 -14.81 4.51 8.21
CA GLY A 272 -13.55 5.22 7.95
C GLY A 272 -13.68 6.39 6.95
N ARG A 273 -14.88 6.81 6.56
CA ARG A 273 -15.06 7.92 5.61
C ARG A 273 -14.86 9.26 6.29
N ILE A 274 -13.74 9.94 6.04
CA ILE A 274 -13.41 11.17 6.77
C ILE A 274 -14.46 12.26 6.57
N GLU A 275 -15.12 12.30 5.42
CA GLU A 275 -16.13 13.28 5.07
C GLU A 275 -17.48 13.08 5.78
N GLU A 276 -17.72 11.92 6.38
CA GLU A 276 -18.97 11.65 7.11
C GLU A 276 -18.92 12.19 8.55
N ASN A 277 -17.80 12.79 8.97
CA ASN A 277 -17.68 13.53 10.22
C ASN A 277 -16.91 14.85 10.03
N GLU A 278 -17.60 15.99 10.18
CA GLU A 278 -17.03 17.33 9.95
C GLU A 278 -15.80 17.65 10.81
N GLU A 279 -15.76 17.20 12.07
CA GLU A 279 -14.62 17.47 12.97
C GLU A 279 -13.40 16.64 12.55
N VAL A 280 -13.59 15.37 12.15
CA VAL A 280 -12.50 14.54 11.60
C VAL A 280 -12.01 15.12 10.29
N LYS A 281 -12.91 15.40 9.33
CA LYS A 281 -12.57 16.00 8.03
C LYS A 281 -11.71 17.25 8.19
N LYS A 282 -12.17 18.21 9.00
CA LYS A 282 -11.47 19.48 9.23
C LYS A 282 -10.05 19.28 9.77
N ARG A 283 -9.87 18.34 10.70
CA ARG A 283 -8.55 18.03 11.27
C ARG A 283 -7.67 17.29 10.29
N TYR A 284 -8.23 16.38 9.51
CA TYR A 284 -7.52 15.61 8.49
C TYR A 284 -6.98 16.54 7.40
N VAL A 285 -7.81 17.43 6.85
CA VAL A 285 -7.38 18.45 5.88
C VAL A 285 -6.31 19.36 6.46
N LYS A 286 -6.46 19.77 7.73
CA LYS A 286 -5.42 20.55 8.42
C LYS A 286 -4.10 19.80 8.54
N GLU A 287 -4.11 18.50 8.83
CA GLU A 287 -2.89 17.69 8.84
C GLU A 287 -2.26 17.62 7.44
N LEU A 288 -3.05 17.32 6.40
CA LEU A 288 -2.56 17.27 5.02
C LEU A 288 -1.95 18.60 4.55
N SER A 289 -2.37 19.74 5.11
CA SER A 289 -1.78 21.04 4.80
C SER A 289 -0.30 21.20 5.18
N ASN A 290 0.24 20.27 5.97
CA ASN A 290 1.66 20.26 6.30
C ASN A 290 2.51 20.01 5.06
N LYS A 291 3.52 20.88 4.84
CA LYS A 291 4.45 20.82 3.71
C LYS A 291 5.25 19.51 3.61
N LYS A 292 5.24 18.64 4.62
CA LYS A 292 5.86 17.32 4.57
C LYS A 292 5.12 16.38 3.60
N TYR A 293 3.82 16.57 3.41
CA TYR A 293 3.05 15.73 2.51
C TYR A 293 3.20 16.20 1.06
N LEU A 294 3.35 15.23 0.15
CA LEU A 294 3.35 15.45 -1.29
C LEU A 294 2.01 14.97 -1.86
N HIS A 295 1.33 15.88 -2.53
CA HIS A 295 0.02 15.66 -3.15
C HIS A 295 0.17 15.52 -4.67
N LEU A 296 -0.94 15.30 -5.37
CA LEU A 296 -0.91 15.15 -6.83
C LEU A 296 -0.21 16.34 -7.52
N LYS A 297 -0.49 17.57 -7.06
CA LYS A 297 0.14 18.79 -7.58
C LYS A 297 1.66 18.87 -7.39
N ASP A 298 2.21 17.97 -6.57
CA ASP A 298 3.64 17.88 -6.27
C ASP A 298 4.31 16.71 -7.00
N ILE A 299 3.59 16.00 -7.89
CA ILE A 299 4.09 14.76 -8.51
C ILE A 299 5.36 14.95 -9.33
N ASP A 300 5.57 16.12 -9.95
CA ASP A 300 6.80 16.41 -10.69
C ASP A 300 8.04 16.34 -9.78
N LYS A 301 7.88 16.65 -8.49
CA LYS A 301 8.96 16.55 -7.48
C LYS A 301 9.28 15.11 -7.08
N LEU A 302 8.49 14.14 -7.53
CA LEU A 302 8.73 12.69 -7.37
C LEU A 302 9.40 12.06 -8.60
N LEU A 303 9.41 12.78 -9.72
CA LEU A 303 9.91 12.32 -11.01
C LEU A 303 11.30 12.89 -11.35
N GLU A 304 11.84 13.76 -10.50
CA GLU A 304 13.24 14.25 -10.50
C GLU A 304 14.20 13.25 -9.84
#